data_AF-A0A1H3ISZ1-F1
#
_entry.id   AF-A0A1H3ISZ1-F1
#
_cell.length_a   1.000
_cell.length_b   1.000
_cell.length_c   1.000
_cell.angle_alpha   90.00
_cell.angle_beta   90.00
_cell.angle_gamma   90.00
#
_symmetry.space_group_name_H-M   'P 1'
#
loop_
_entity.id
_entity.type
_entity.pdbx_description
1 polymer ?
#
loop_
_entity_poly.entity_id
_entity_poly.type
_entity_poly.pdbx_seq_one_letter_code
_entity_poly.pdbx_strand_id
1 'polypeptide(L)'
;MMSIEVKAEAEIQTDWCRCPESLADDAALSAAVIAVHQRLLTETLAADPLLNLALPIEVRALRRIAEWRVLLLLTPWMLARLLFPAQPPPLVLPAGWSAVERTDAAYTVLGPHLHFELFGQAQQAHLGYHAALGHYLLQPLCLNLEPYRDADAVFEQWSEVIRVRDANLEAARRDCPMQREISRRELFRRLGGGVAASDQPLASS
;
A
#
# COMPACT_ATOMS: atom_id res chain seq x y z
N MET A 1 -23.74 -38.75 19.63
CA MET A 1 -22.83 -37.67 20.05
C MET A 1 -21.95 -37.35 18.86
N MET A 2 -22.21 -36.26 18.16
CA MET A 2 -21.32 -35.74 17.12
C MET A 2 -20.25 -34.90 17.81
N SER A 3 -19.01 -35.39 17.79
CA SER A 3 -17.85 -34.61 18.22
C SER A 3 -17.62 -33.48 17.21
N ILE A 4 -17.73 -32.25 17.69
CA ILE A 4 -17.33 -31.07 16.94
C ILE A 4 -15.81 -30.97 17.10
N GLU A 5 -15.07 -31.31 16.04
CA GLU A 5 -13.66 -30.93 15.92
C GLU A 5 -13.60 -29.42 15.70
N VAL A 6 -13.40 -28.69 16.79
CA VAL A 6 -12.94 -27.31 16.74
C VAL A 6 -11.49 -27.36 16.25
N LYS A 7 -11.27 -27.11 14.96
CA LYS A 7 -9.95 -26.76 14.44
C LYS A 7 -9.53 -25.49 15.17
N ALA A 8 -8.64 -25.64 16.15
CA ALA A 8 -7.90 -24.53 16.71
C ALA A 8 -7.13 -23.90 15.55
N GLU A 9 -7.59 -22.74 15.09
CA GLU A 9 -6.75 -21.83 14.31
C GLU A 9 -5.53 -21.56 15.18
N ALA A 10 -4.37 -22.08 14.76
CA ALA A 10 -3.13 -21.78 15.42
C ALA A 10 -2.98 -20.25 15.38
N GLU A 11 -3.04 -19.62 16.55
CA GLU A 11 -2.65 -18.23 16.71
C GLU A 11 -1.23 -18.12 16.15
N ILE A 12 -1.10 -17.54 14.96
CA ILE A 12 0.19 -17.12 14.45
C ILE A 12 0.60 -15.99 15.38
N GLN A 13 1.29 -16.33 16.46
CA GLN A 13 1.90 -15.36 17.33
C GLN A 13 2.93 -14.64 16.49
N THR A 14 2.57 -13.44 16.07
CA THR A 14 3.35 -12.64 15.15
C THR A 14 4.29 -11.80 16.00
N ASP A 15 5.60 -12.02 15.84
CA ASP A 15 6.67 -11.22 16.47
C ASP A 15 6.70 -9.76 15.98
N TRP A 16 5.68 -9.34 15.23
CA TRP A 16 5.43 -7.99 14.76
C TRP A 16 5.14 -7.07 15.95
N CYS A 17 6.14 -6.27 16.31
CA CYS A 17 5.93 -5.08 17.11
C CYS A 17 5.12 -4.05 16.31
N ARG A 18 3.93 -3.72 16.83
CA ARG A 18 3.04 -2.71 16.24
C ARG A 18 3.57 -1.30 16.48
N CYS A 19 3.06 -0.38 15.68
CA CYS A 19 3.19 1.05 15.97
C CYS A 19 2.57 1.36 17.35
N PRO A 20 3.28 2.08 18.23
CA PRO A 20 2.80 2.35 19.59
C PRO A 20 1.44 3.03 19.64
N GLU A 21 0.64 2.73 20.67
CA GLU A 21 -0.69 3.34 20.86
C GLU A 21 -0.62 4.86 21.05
N SER A 22 0.48 5.39 21.58
CA SER A 22 0.72 6.84 21.67
C SER A 22 0.77 7.53 20.30
N LEU A 23 0.96 6.76 19.22
CA LEU A 23 0.93 7.23 17.84
C LEU A 23 -0.38 6.85 17.13
N ALA A 24 -1.46 6.56 17.86
CA ALA A 24 -2.76 6.25 17.28
C ALA A 24 -3.38 7.44 16.53
N ASP A 25 -3.03 8.66 16.92
CA ASP A 25 -3.38 9.89 16.21
C ASP A 25 -2.50 10.10 14.96
N ASP A 26 -3.11 10.56 13.88
CA ASP A 26 -2.44 10.68 12.58
C ASP A 26 -1.40 11.82 12.56
N ALA A 27 -1.63 12.90 13.31
CA ALA A 27 -0.64 13.99 13.44
C ALA A 27 0.54 13.55 14.32
N ALA A 28 0.26 12.80 15.40
CA ALA A 28 1.31 12.20 16.23
C ALA A 28 2.19 11.23 15.44
N LEU A 29 1.59 10.35 14.63
CA LEU A 29 2.33 9.44 13.74
C LEU A 29 3.18 10.22 12.74
N SER A 30 2.61 11.24 12.09
CA SER A 30 3.34 12.06 11.12
C SER A 30 4.56 12.75 11.74
N ALA A 31 4.38 13.35 12.92
CA ALA A 31 5.45 14.00 13.65
C ALA A 31 6.55 13.00 14.06
N ALA A 32 6.17 11.81 14.53
CA ALA A 32 7.12 10.76 14.89
C ALA A 32 7.92 10.26 13.68
N VAL A 33 7.26 10.04 12.54
CA VAL A 33 7.94 9.64 11.30
C VAL A 33 8.94 10.71 10.86
N ILE A 34 8.55 11.98 10.85
CA ILE A 34 9.45 13.09 10.51
C ILE A 34 10.65 13.13 11.46
N ALA A 35 10.42 13.09 12.78
CA ALA A 35 11.47 13.16 13.78
C ALA A 35 12.47 12.01 13.66
N VAL A 36 12.00 10.79 13.40
CA VAL A 36 12.86 9.62 13.17
C VAL A 36 13.75 9.84 11.96
N HIS A 37 13.18 10.30 10.83
CA HIS A 37 13.97 10.48 9.61
C HIS A 37 14.89 11.70 9.69
N GLN A 38 14.52 12.75 10.41
CA GLN A 38 15.41 13.88 10.71
C GLN A 38 16.63 13.41 11.50
N ARG A 39 16.42 12.58 12.52
CA ARG A 39 17.53 12.00 13.29
C ARG A 39 18.45 11.16 12.41
N LEU A 40 17.88 10.31 11.55
CA LEU A 40 18.64 9.50 10.60
C LEU A 40 19.47 10.35 9.65
N LEU A 41 18.93 11.47 9.16
CA LEU A 41 19.64 12.42 8.32
C LEU A 41 20.85 13.02 9.06
N THR A 42 20.65 13.46 10.30
CA THR A 42 21.70 14.17 11.06
C THR A 42 22.75 13.27 11.69
N GLU A 43 22.45 11.98 11.88
CA GLU A 43 23.34 11.03 12.54
C GLU A 43 23.91 10.02 11.53
N THR A 44 23.07 9.11 11.03
CA THR A 44 23.50 7.98 10.20
C THR A 44 23.92 8.39 8.79
N LEU A 45 23.20 9.36 8.20
CA LEU A 45 23.38 9.77 6.80
C LEU A 45 24.12 11.11 6.66
N ALA A 46 24.63 11.68 7.75
CA ALA A 46 25.13 13.05 7.80
C ALA A 46 26.21 13.41 6.77
N ALA A 47 26.97 12.40 6.30
CA ALA A 47 28.10 12.57 5.39
C ALA A 47 27.85 11.97 3.99
N ASP A 48 26.63 11.56 3.66
CA ASP A 48 26.33 10.97 2.36
C ASP A 48 26.24 12.07 1.27
N PRO A 49 27.13 12.07 0.26
CA PRO A 49 27.13 13.10 -0.78
C PRO A 49 25.99 12.95 -1.79
N LEU A 50 25.24 11.84 -1.78
CA LEU A 50 24.16 11.57 -2.71
C LEU A 50 22.81 12.14 -2.24
N LEU A 51 22.77 12.78 -1.06
CA LEU A 51 21.55 13.37 -0.52
C LEU A 51 21.21 14.70 -1.20
N ASN A 52 19.96 14.86 -1.60
CA ASN A 52 19.46 16.16 -2.02
C ASN A 52 18.99 16.97 -0.79
N LEU A 53 19.94 17.65 -0.14
CA LEU A 53 19.68 18.43 1.07
C LEU A 53 18.82 19.68 0.87
N ALA A 54 18.47 20.04 -0.38
CA ALA A 54 17.47 21.07 -0.64
C ALA A 54 16.04 20.58 -0.35
N LEU A 55 15.83 19.27 -0.27
CA LEU A 55 14.52 18.69 0.00
C LEU A 55 14.26 18.57 1.51
N PRO A 56 13.04 18.90 1.97
CA PRO A 56 12.66 18.70 3.36
C PRO A 56 12.38 17.21 3.64
N ILE A 57 12.22 16.90 4.92
CA ILE A 57 11.56 15.67 5.37
C ILE A 57 10.10 16.01 5.63
N GLU A 58 9.19 15.43 4.83
CA GLU A 58 7.76 15.76 4.86
C GLU A 58 6.89 14.51 4.73
N VAL A 59 5.78 14.49 5.48
CA VAL A 59 4.73 13.49 5.34
C VAL A 59 3.53 14.10 4.63
N ARG A 60 3.04 13.45 3.58
CA ARG A 60 1.81 13.82 2.86
C ARG A 60 0.85 12.64 2.72
N ALA A 61 -0.41 12.95 2.40
CA ALA A 61 -1.44 11.99 2.02
C ALA A 61 -1.63 10.83 3.01
N LEU A 62 -1.45 11.10 4.31
CA LEU A 62 -1.75 10.14 5.36
C LEU A 62 -3.26 9.83 5.34
N ARG A 63 -3.59 8.56 5.21
CA ARG A 63 -4.97 8.07 5.26
C ARG A 63 -5.04 6.67 5.82
N ARG A 64 -6.23 6.30 6.30
CA ARG A 64 -6.57 4.95 6.73
C ARG A 64 -7.24 4.22 5.57
N ILE A 65 -6.76 3.03 5.25
CA ILE A 65 -7.35 2.17 4.22
C ILE A 65 -7.43 0.76 4.77
N ALA A 66 -8.65 0.31 5.09
CA ALA A 66 -8.88 -0.92 5.87
C ALA A 66 -8.00 -0.92 7.15
N GLU A 67 -7.27 -1.99 7.40
CA GLU A 67 -6.41 -2.17 8.57
C GLU A 67 -5.02 -1.53 8.43
N TRP A 68 -4.86 -0.56 7.52
CA TRP A 68 -3.57 0.09 7.26
C TRP A 68 -3.67 1.60 7.38
N ARG A 69 -2.64 2.20 8.00
CA ARG A 69 -2.33 3.62 7.84
C ARG A 69 -1.28 3.75 6.75
N VAL A 70 -1.61 4.50 5.71
CA VAL A 70 -0.76 4.67 4.53
C VAL A 70 -0.41 6.14 4.40
N LEU A 71 0.87 6.45 4.21
CA LEU A 71 1.35 7.81 4.01
C LEU A 71 2.45 7.86 2.94
N LEU A 72 2.68 9.05 2.40
CA LEU A 72 3.86 9.36 1.59
C LEU A 72 4.87 10.08 2.46
N LEU A 73 6.12 9.64 2.38
CA LEU A 73 7.26 10.25 3.04
C LEU A 73 8.23 10.73 1.97
N LEU A 74 8.50 12.04 1.97
CA LEU A 74 9.61 12.65 1.27
C LEU A 74 10.78 12.82 2.24
N THR A 75 11.98 12.48 1.78
CA THR A 75 13.26 12.71 2.45
C THR A 75 14.29 13.17 1.43
N PRO A 76 15.47 13.69 1.83
CA PRO A 76 16.57 13.97 0.91
C PRO A 76 17.08 12.80 0.06
N TRP A 77 16.81 11.54 0.44
CA TRP A 77 17.30 10.34 -0.27
C TRP A 77 16.20 9.52 -0.95
N MET A 78 14.92 9.71 -0.60
CA MET A 78 13.83 8.98 -1.24
C MET A 78 12.46 9.65 -1.07
N LEU A 79 11.60 9.40 -2.07
CA LEU A 79 10.15 9.43 -1.92
C LEU A 79 9.68 7.97 -1.74
N ALA A 80 8.96 7.70 -0.66
CA ALA A 80 8.45 6.37 -0.35
C ALA A 80 7.00 6.39 0.15
N ARG A 81 6.28 5.30 -0.06
CA ARG A 81 5.02 5.02 0.64
C ARG A 81 5.32 4.16 1.87
N LEU A 82 4.85 4.59 3.03
CA LEU A 82 4.90 3.79 4.25
C LEU A 82 3.52 3.21 4.55
N LEU A 83 3.49 1.95 4.99
CA LEU A 83 2.28 1.27 5.44
C LEU A 83 2.48 0.75 6.87
N PHE A 84 1.66 1.24 7.78
CA PHE A 84 1.63 0.83 9.18
C PHE A 84 0.38 -0.02 9.41
N PRO A 85 0.54 -1.30 9.76
CA PRO A 85 -0.60 -2.16 10.02
C PRO A 85 -1.23 -1.82 11.39
N ALA A 86 -2.56 -1.79 11.47
CA ALA A 86 -3.30 -1.59 12.72
C ALA A 86 -3.20 -2.81 13.63
N GLN A 87 -3.21 -4.01 13.03
CA GLN A 87 -2.97 -5.29 13.68
C GLN A 87 -1.85 -6.04 12.96
N PRO A 88 -1.11 -6.92 13.64
CA PRO A 88 -0.05 -7.67 13.00
C PRO A 88 -0.58 -8.37 11.73
N PRO A 89 0.00 -8.10 10.56
CA PRO A 89 -0.44 -8.76 9.34
C PRO A 89 -0.06 -10.24 9.40
N PRO A 90 -0.74 -11.13 8.65
CA PRO A 90 -0.40 -12.55 8.57
C PRO A 90 0.87 -12.77 7.72
N LEU A 91 1.93 -12.02 8.00
CA LEU A 91 3.21 -12.06 7.33
C LEU A 91 4.26 -12.58 8.31
N VAL A 92 5.07 -13.54 7.87
CA VAL A 92 6.17 -14.06 8.68
C VAL A 92 7.33 -13.06 8.62
N LEU A 93 7.89 -12.72 9.79
CA LEU A 93 9.10 -11.91 9.84
C LEU A 93 10.31 -12.75 9.39
N PRO A 94 11.18 -12.21 8.52
CA PRO A 94 12.47 -12.83 8.22
C PRO A 94 13.32 -12.99 9.49
N ALA A 95 14.23 -13.95 9.50
CA ALA A 95 15.21 -14.09 10.58
C ALA A 95 16.02 -12.80 10.76
N GLY A 96 16.32 -12.39 12.00
CA GLY A 96 17.03 -11.14 12.29
C GLY A 96 16.16 -9.89 12.23
N TRP A 97 14.85 -10.03 11.99
CA TRP A 97 13.90 -8.93 11.84
C TRP A 97 12.83 -8.86 12.92
N SER A 98 12.99 -9.57 14.03
CA SER A 98 12.17 -9.32 15.21
C SER A 98 12.51 -7.96 15.84
N ALA A 99 11.59 -7.40 16.64
CA ALA A 99 11.82 -6.13 17.31
C ALA A 99 13.05 -6.15 18.23
N VAL A 100 13.27 -7.26 18.94
CA VAL A 100 14.41 -7.44 19.85
C VAL A 100 15.72 -7.39 19.08
N GLU A 101 15.81 -8.13 17.97
CA GLU A 101 17.02 -8.15 17.13
C GLU A 101 17.29 -6.81 16.46
N ARG A 102 16.24 -6.05 16.13
CA ARG A 102 16.34 -4.78 15.40
C ARG A 102 16.53 -3.54 16.27
N THR A 103 16.36 -3.63 17.60
CA THR A 103 16.45 -2.47 18.50
C THR A 103 17.84 -1.82 18.49
N ASP A 104 18.91 -2.62 18.54
CA ASP A 104 20.30 -2.14 18.56
C ASP A 104 21.06 -2.41 17.25
N ALA A 105 20.35 -2.93 16.24
CA ALA A 105 20.95 -3.19 14.93
C ALA A 105 21.19 -1.89 14.15
N ALA A 106 22.22 -1.90 13.30
CA ALA A 106 22.47 -0.80 12.39
C ALA A 106 21.23 -0.48 11.53
N TYR A 107 20.95 0.80 11.38
CA TYR A 107 19.83 1.25 10.55
C TYR A 107 20.00 0.77 9.10
N THR A 108 18.89 0.37 8.49
CA THR A 108 18.85 -0.09 7.11
C THR A 108 17.71 0.64 6.41
N VAL A 109 18.02 1.39 5.35
CA VAL A 109 17.01 2.15 4.58
C VAL A 109 15.99 1.20 3.96
N LEU A 110 16.47 0.11 3.33
CA LEU A 110 15.65 -0.91 2.69
C LEU A 110 15.94 -2.28 3.30
N GLY A 111 15.01 -2.79 4.10
CA GLY A 111 15.09 -4.13 4.66
C GLY A 111 14.72 -5.24 3.67
N PRO A 112 14.51 -6.48 4.15
CA PRO A 112 14.05 -7.61 3.38
C PRO A 112 12.79 -7.30 2.62
N HIS A 113 12.71 -7.86 1.44
CA HIS A 113 11.58 -7.71 0.56
C HIS A 113 10.48 -8.71 0.90
N LEU A 114 9.26 -8.21 1.15
CA LEU A 114 8.08 -9.00 1.45
C LEU A 114 7.06 -8.89 0.33
N HIS A 115 6.34 -9.99 0.10
CA HIS A 115 5.21 -10.06 -0.79
C HIS A 115 3.95 -10.22 0.06
N PHE A 116 2.91 -9.47 -0.27
CA PHE A 116 1.64 -9.51 0.46
C PHE A 116 0.50 -9.10 -0.45
N GLU A 117 -0.73 -9.29 -0.01
CA GLU A 117 -1.92 -8.84 -0.72
C GLU A 117 -2.50 -7.60 -0.04
N LEU A 118 -2.85 -6.59 -0.83
CA LEU A 118 -3.56 -5.40 -0.37
C LEU A 118 -4.67 -5.08 -1.38
N PHE A 119 -5.92 -5.06 -0.92
CA PHE A 119 -7.10 -4.83 -1.77
C PHE A 119 -7.21 -5.78 -2.97
N GLY A 120 -6.96 -7.08 -2.78
CA GLY A 120 -7.05 -8.03 -3.89
C GLY A 120 -5.88 -7.96 -4.87
N GLN A 121 -4.84 -7.20 -4.56
CA GLN A 121 -3.69 -6.96 -5.44
C GLN A 121 -2.41 -7.39 -4.76
N ALA A 122 -1.60 -8.19 -5.46
CA ALA A 122 -0.25 -8.51 -5.02
C ALA A 122 0.57 -7.21 -4.91
N GLN A 123 1.16 -7.02 -3.74
CA GLN A 123 2.04 -5.93 -3.39
C GLN A 123 3.41 -6.46 -2.99
N GLN A 124 4.38 -5.56 -3.09
CA GLN A 124 5.77 -5.78 -2.76
C GLN A 124 6.25 -4.57 -1.94
N ALA A 125 6.92 -4.82 -0.83
CA ALA A 125 7.47 -3.76 0.03
C ALA A 125 8.68 -4.27 0.81
N HIS A 126 9.53 -3.34 1.23
CA HIS A 126 10.60 -3.61 2.17
C HIS A 126 10.07 -3.55 3.60
N LEU A 127 10.46 -4.53 4.42
CA LEU A 127 10.20 -4.48 5.85
C LEU A 127 11.11 -3.41 6.49
N GLY A 128 10.53 -2.56 7.32
CA GLY A 128 11.21 -1.59 8.15
C GLY A 128 10.92 -1.83 9.64
N TYR A 129 11.87 -1.47 10.49
CA TYR A 129 11.67 -1.41 11.93
C TYR A 129 12.37 -0.18 12.48
N HIS A 130 11.69 0.51 13.40
CA HIS A 130 12.29 1.53 14.24
C HIS A 130 11.65 1.47 15.63
N ALA A 131 12.42 1.57 16.71
CA ALA A 131 11.90 1.40 18.07
C ALA A 131 10.71 2.34 18.40
N ALA A 132 10.75 3.57 17.88
CA ALA A 132 9.66 4.55 18.05
C ALA A 132 8.42 4.31 17.16
N LEU A 133 8.54 3.52 16.09
CA LEU A 133 7.48 3.34 15.08
C LEU A 133 6.95 1.89 14.99
N GLY A 134 7.65 0.93 15.61
CA GLY A 134 7.41 -0.50 15.40
C GLY A 134 7.82 -0.96 14.00
N HIS A 135 7.24 -2.07 13.57
CA HIS A 135 7.39 -2.57 12.20
C HIS A 135 6.46 -1.84 11.23
N TYR A 136 6.97 -1.58 10.04
CA TYR A 136 6.24 -0.96 8.95
C TYR A 136 6.70 -1.53 7.61
N LEU A 137 5.90 -1.33 6.57
CA LEU A 137 6.28 -1.66 5.20
C LEU A 137 6.63 -0.37 4.45
N LEU A 138 7.67 -0.42 3.63
CA LEU A 138 8.19 0.70 2.85
C LEU A 138 8.21 0.33 1.37
N GLN A 139 7.56 1.12 0.54
CA GLN A 139 7.61 1.00 -0.92
C GLN A 139 8.32 2.22 -1.51
N PRO A 140 9.56 2.06 -2.00
CA PRO A 140 10.25 3.15 -2.68
C PRO A 140 9.50 3.55 -3.95
N LEU A 141 9.30 4.84 -4.15
CA LEU A 141 8.63 5.40 -5.32
C LEU A 141 9.63 6.14 -6.22
N CYS A 142 10.56 6.87 -5.59
CA CYS A 142 11.68 7.50 -6.26
C CYS A 142 12.91 7.48 -5.35
N LEU A 143 14.04 7.02 -5.86
CA LEU A 143 15.33 7.00 -5.14
C LEU A 143 16.33 8.02 -5.72
N ASN A 144 16.17 8.42 -6.98
CA ASN A 144 16.98 9.47 -7.56
C ASN A 144 16.27 10.82 -7.38
N LEU A 145 16.66 11.54 -6.34
CA LEU A 145 16.09 12.84 -6.02
C LEU A 145 16.93 14.03 -6.48
N GLU A 146 18.13 13.80 -7.03
CA GLU A 146 19.02 14.85 -7.54
C GLU A 146 18.32 15.84 -8.51
N PRO A 147 17.42 15.42 -9.42
CA PRO A 147 16.82 16.34 -10.38
C PRO A 147 15.82 17.34 -9.79
N TYR A 148 15.35 17.13 -8.56
CA TYR A 148 14.25 17.93 -8.01
C TYR A 148 14.77 19.09 -7.16
N ARG A 149 14.27 20.29 -7.42
CA ARG A 149 14.70 21.50 -6.70
C ARG A 149 14.04 21.67 -5.32
N ASP A 150 12.81 21.18 -5.17
CA ASP A 150 11.95 21.38 -4.01
C ASP A 150 10.92 20.23 -3.89
N ALA A 151 10.20 20.19 -2.77
CA ALA A 151 9.20 19.17 -2.50
C ALA A 151 8.04 19.19 -3.49
N ASP A 152 7.59 20.38 -3.90
CA ASP A 152 6.44 20.52 -4.79
C ASP A 152 6.75 19.93 -6.17
N ALA A 153 7.96 20.12 -6.70
CA ALA A 153 8.41 19.46 -7.94
C ALA A 153 8.39 17.93 -7.83
N VAL A 154 8.75 17.36 -6.68
CA VAL A 154 8.68 15.90 -6.45
C VAL A 154 7.22 15.41 -6.47
N PHE A 155 6.34 16.11 -5.76
CA PHE A 155 4.94 15.70 -5.62
C PHE A 155 4.10 15.98 -6.86
N GLU A 156 4.39 17.02 -7.63
CA GLU A 156 3.78 17.28 -8.94
C GLU A 156 4.09 16.13 -9.90
N GLN A 157 5.36 15.76 -10.02
CA GLN A 157 5.79 14.64 -10.87
C GLN A 157 5.18 13.31 -10.40
N TRP A 158 5.10 13.09 -9.08
CA TRP A 158 4.46 11.89 -8.54
C TRP A 158 2.95 11.84 -8.78
N SER A 159 2.26 12.99 -8.71
CA SER A 159 0.84 13.10 -9.04
C SER A 159 0.58 12.73 -10.50
N GLU A 160 1.49 13.11 -11.40
CA GLU A 160 1.44 12.71 -12.81
C GLU A 160 1.62 11.19 -12.97
N VAL A 161 2.55 10.58 -12.23
CA VAL A 161 2.75 9.11 -12.24
C VAL A 161 1.50 8.37 -11.75
N ILE A 162 0.84 8.86 -10.70
CA ILE A 162 -0.45 8.30 -10.24
C ILE A 162 -1.50 8.41 -11.35
N ARG A 163 -1.65 9.59 -11.96
CA ARG A 163 -2.63 9.83 -13.03
C ARG A 163 -2.42 8.90 -14.23
N VAL A 164 -1.17 8.73 -14.66
CA VAL A 164 -0.81 7.81 -15.76
C VAL A 164 -1.07 6.36 -15.36
N ARG A 165 -0.76 5.96 -14.11
CA ARG A 165 -1.07 4.61 -13.61
C ARG A 165 -2.57 4.34 -13.59
N ASP A 166 -3.37 5.29 -13.13
CA ASP A 166 -4.84 5.14 -13.08
C ASP A 166 -5.41 5.05 -14.49
N ALA A 167 -4.96 5.90 -15.42
CA ALA A 167 -5.33 5.83 -16.83
C ALA A 167 -4.94 4.48 -17.47
N ASN A 168 -3.76 3.94 -17.15
CA ASN A 168 -3.30 2.63 -17.62
C ASN A 168 -4.10 1.48 -17.00
N LEU A 169 -4.47 1.55 -15.72
CA LEU A 169 -5.33 0.57 -15.06
C LEU A 169 -6.74 0.58 -15.66
N GLU A 170 -7.29 1.77 -15.96
CA GLU A 170 -8.57 1.91 -16.66
C GLU A 170 -8.49 1.39 -18.10
N ALA A 171 -7.38 1.60 -18.80
CA ALA A 171 -7.15 1.03 -20.14
C ALA A 171 -7.02 -0.50 -20.08
N ALA A 172 -6.23 -1.04 -19.14
CA ALA A 172 -6.08 -2.48 -18.95
C ALA A 172 -7.39 -3.17 -18.52
N ARG A 173 -8.22 -2.51 -17.71
CA ARG A 173 -9.58 -2.98 -17.40
C ARG A 173 -10.46 -3.06 -18.65
N ARG A 174 -10.38 -2.07 -19.54
CA ARG A 174 -11.11 -2.05 -20.83
C ARG A 174 -10.62 -3.13 -21.80
N ASP A 175 -9.33 -3.48 -21.76
CA ASP A 175 -8.71 -4.43 -22.68
C ASP A 175 -8.75 -5.89 -22.21
N CYS A 176 -9.27 -6.16 -21.01
CA CYS A 176 -9.43 -7.52 -20.49
C CYS A 176 -10.38 -8.33 -21.42
N PRO A 177 -9.90 -9.39 -22.13
CA PRO A 177 -10.71 -10.13 -23.12
C PRO A 177 -12.00 -10.73 -22.54
N MET A 178 -11.96 -11.03 -21.23
CA MET A 178 -13.08 -11.61 -20.48
C MET A 178 -14.27 -10.64 -20.33
N GLN A 179 -14.08 -9.32 -20.36
CA GLN A 179 -15.18 -8.34 -20.36
C GLN A 179 -15.83 -8.18 -21.74
N ARG A 180 -15.08 -8.33 -22.84
CA ARG A 180 -15.65 -8.34 -24.21
C ARG A 180 -16.60 -9.51 -24.44
N GLU A 181 -16.31 -10.67 -23.86
CA GLU A 181 -17.19 -11.85 -23.95
C GLU A 181 -18.44 -11.73 -23.06
N ILE A 182 -18.32 -11.15 -21.87
CA ILE A 182 -19.48 -10.88 -20.99
C ILE A 182 -20.40 -9.83 -21.62
N SER A 183 -19.87 -8.74 -22.19
CA SER A 183 -20.69 -7.74 -22.90
C SER A 183 -21.36 -8.30 -24.16
N ARG A 184 -20.71 -9.19 -24.95
CA ARG A 184 -21.39 -9.84 -26.09
C ARG A 184 -22.54 -10.73 -25.62
N ARG A 185 -22.33 -11.56 -24.58
CA ARG A 185 -23.38 -12.45 -24.07
C ARG A 185 -24.57 -11.68 -23.48
N GLU A 186 -24.36 -10.54 -22.84
CA GLU A 186 -25.46 -9.69 -22.37
C GLU A 186 -26.16 -8.91 -23.49
N LEU A 187 -25.44 -8.45 -24.52
CA LEU A 187 -26.02 -7.79 -25.69
C LEU A 187 -26.91 -8.74 -26.51
N PHE A 188 -26.50 -10.00 -26.69
CA PHE A 188 -27.32 -11.00 -27.38
C PHE A 188 -28.53 -11.47 -26.56
N ARG A 189 -28.45 -11.45 -25.22
CA ARG A 189 -29.62 -11.73 -24.36
C ARG A 189 -30.67 -10.62 -24.43
N ARG A 190 -30.28 -9.37 -24.72
CA ARG A 190 -31.21 -8.24 -24.92
C ARG A 190 -31.80 -8.14 -26.34
N LEU A 191 -31.14 -8.70 -27.35
CA LEU A 191 -31.63 -8.69 -28.75
C LEU A 191 -32.46 -9.93 -29.14
N GLY A 192 -32.45 -11.00 -28.32
CA GLY A 192 -33.25 -12.22 -28.56
C GLY A 192 -34.61 -12.27 -27.86
N GLY A 193 -35.00 -11.22 -27.13
CA GLY A 193 -36.22 -11.19 -26.31
C GLY A 193 -37.45 -10.55 -26.99
N GLY A 194 -37.42 -10.32 -28.30
CA GLY A 194 -38.44 -9.54 -28.99
C GLY A 194 -38.86 -10.08 -30.34
N VAL A 195 -39.33 -11.34 -30.43
CA VAL A 195 -40.29 -11.79 -31.48
C VAL A 195 -41.04 -13.04 -31.00
N ALA A 196 -42.35 -12.91 -30.74
CA ALA A 196 -43.44 -13.89 -30.97
C ALA A 196 -44.70 -13.36 -30.25
N ALA A 197 -45.90 -13.25 -30.82
CA ALA A 197 -46.42 -13.47 -32.16
C ALA A 197 -47.78 -12.73 -32.24
N SER A 198 -48.09 -12.17 -33.41
CA SER A 198 -49.44 -11.73 -33.77
C SER A 198 -50.29 -12.95 -34.16
N ASP A 199 -51.54 -13.06 -33.68
CA ASP A 199 -52.74 -13.21 -34.52
C ASP A 199 -54.02 -13.46 -33.69
N GLN A 200 -55.06 -12.69 -34.04
CA GLN A 200 -56.49 -12.78 -33.67
C GLN A 200 -57.16 -14.01 -34.35
N PRO A 201 -58.51 -14.28 -34.28
CA PRO A 201 -59.64 -13.53 -33.72
C PRO A 201 -60.65 -14.37 -32.90
N LEU A 202 -61.67 -13.73 -32.32
CA LEU A 202 -63.00 -14.32 -32.14
C LEU A 202 -64.04 -13.20 -31.95
N ALA A 203 -64.89 -13.05 -32.96
CA ALA A 203 -66.20 -12.43 -32.82
C ALA A 203 -67.24 -13.52 -33.11
N SER A 204 -68.21 -13.70 -32.23
CA SER A 204 -69.63 -13.94 -32.54
C SER A 204 -70.43 -14.02 -31.24
N SER A 205 -71.66 -13.54 -31.38
CA SER A 205 -72.77 -13.39 -30.43
C SER A 205 -73.07 -14.57 -29.50
#